data_AF-A0AB73BD99-F1
#
_entry.id   AF-A0AB73BD99-F1
#
_cell.length_a   1.000
_cell.length_b   1.000
_cell.length_c   1.000
_cell.angle_alpha   90.00
_cell.angle_beta   90.00
_cell.angle_gamma   90.00
#
_symmetry.space_group_name_H-M   'P 1'
#
loop_
_entity.id
_entity.type
_entity.pdbx_description
1 polymer ?
#
loop_
_entity_poly.entity_id
_entity_poly.type
_entity_poly.pdbx_seq_one_letter_code
_entity_poly.pdbx_strand_id
1 'polypeptide(L)'
;MSGAMQQQLDFIAYIQRLLVEGDFSATYKFALLHALADISIEKHHADPQAQLQIKFDELVDKFITLYWHQASPFGATGNNTEQLLLQNTDSSKQAKIITTLHDAKLNNINSISQLKKSQGWKNIRSSTLKTIKEGPLWLLQKLNGKEECFLYPHIKGQSYITLNAGIASCFRRFYDLVVYLAKNAWLQKIQSIKHNQALIGPQSQLHEFLFGVDRNALTKAKPILVELQSNTCFYCQKLMKNAIEVDHFIPFSRYANDLGHNFVAAHSTCNNSKSDFLAAQLHRERWQEQNLVTNSQHLTNELSDFFNCDSDKSLAVSNWAYQVAQVNSAKLWVKKGYFEEAASFKYKQPSTGLDLVAEEKPRYDV
;
A
#
# COMPACT_ATOMS: atom_id res chain seq x y z
N MET A 1 14.98 -24.86 -11.96
CA MET A 1 13.67 -24.83 -11.28
C MET A 1 13.79 -24.82 -9.75
N SER A 2 14.75 -25.51 -9.11
CA SER A 2 14.90 -25.52 -7.63
C SER A 2 15.28 -24.18 -6.98
N GLY A 3 16.13 -23.36 -7.62
CA GLY A 3 16.68 -22.14 -7.00
C GLY A 3 15.64 -21.02 -6.73
N ALA A 4 14.70 -20.80 -7.64
CA ALA A 4 13.70 -19.74 -7.49
C ALA A 4 12.63 -20.09 -6.43
N MET A 5 12.20 -21.35 -6.36
CA MET A 5 11.29 -21.81 -5.30
C MET A 5 11.99 -21.78 -3.94
N GLN A 6 13.25 -22.20 -3.85
CA GLN A 6 14.03 -22.10 -2.62
C GLN A 6 14.15 -20.65 -2.16
N GLN A 7 14.45 -19.71 -3.07
CA GLN A 7 14.53 -18.28 -2.75
C GLN A 7 13.21 -17.73 -2.21
N GLN A 8 12.07 -18.15 -2.76
CA GLN A 8 10.75 -17.75 -2.26
C GLN A 8 10.49 -18.28 -0.83
N LEU A 9 10.89 -19.53 -0.53
CA LEU A 9 10.79 -20.10 0.81
C LEU A 9 11.73 -19.39 1.80
N ASP A 10 12.98 -19.14 1.39
CA ASP A 10 13.97 -18.42 2.18
C ASP A 10 13.49 -17.01 2.50
N PHE A 11 12.83 -16.34 1.55
CA PHE A 11 12.24 -15.02 1.77
C PHE A 11 11.15 -15.06 2.85
N ILE A 12 10.20 -15.99 2.79
CA ILE A 12 9.15 -16.10 3.82
C ILE A 12 9.74 -16.44 5.18
N ALA A 13 10.68 -17.39 5.23
CA ALA A 13 11.39 -17.75 6.46
C ALA A 13 12.14 -16.54 7.04
N TYR A 14 12.79 -15.73 6.19
CA TYR A 14 13.47 -14.51 6.61
C TYR A 14 12.51 -13.45 7.15
N ILE A 15 11.36 -13.20 6.49
CA ILE A 15 10.36 -12.24 6.99
C ILE A 15 9.82 -12.67 8.36
N GLN A 16 9.58 -13.97 8.57
CA GLN A 16 9.17 -14.51 9.87
C GLN A 16 10.26 -14.29 10.93
N ARG A 17 11.51 -14.69 10.65
CA ARG A 17 12.65 -14.45 11.55
C ARG A 17 12.83 -12.98 11.88
N LEU A 18 12.71 -12.10 10.88
CA LEU A 18 12.83 -10.66 11.06
C LEU A 18 11.80 -10.11 12.05
N LEU A 19 10.55 -10.57 11.98
CA LEU A 19 9.48 -10.09 12.86
C LEU A 19 9.56 -10.69 14.28
N VAL A 20 10.17 -11.86 14.45
CA VAL A 20 10.30 -12.57 15.74
C VAL A 20 11.60 -12.22 16.46
N GLU A 21 12.73 -12.25 15.76
CA GLU A 21 14.08 -12.03 16.31
C GLU A 21 14.50 -10.55 16.26
N GLY A 22 13.77 -9.72 15.51
CA GLY A 22 14.05 -8.29 15.41
C GLY A 22 13.66 -7.53 16.67
N ASP A 23 14.50 -6.58 17.09
CA ASP A 23 14.14 -5.67 18.18
C ASP A 23 13.25 -4.52 17.65
N PHE A 24 11.96 -4.51 18.00
CA PHE A 24 10.99 -3.49 17.59
C PHE A 24 10.65 -2.55 18.75
N SER A 25 11.54 -1.62 19.09
CA SER A 25 11.26 -0.56 20.07
C SER A 25 10.30 0.53 19.55
N ALA A 26 10.24 0.72 18.23
CA ALA A 26 9.36 1.67 17.54
C ALA A 26 8.75 1.06 16.28
N THR A 27 7.73 1.72 15.72
CA THR A 27 6.98 1.20 14.57
C THR A 27 7.67 1.40 13.21
N TYR A 28 8.80 2.11 13.18
CA TYR A 28 9.51 2.45 11.94
C TYR A 28 9.99 1.26 11.12
N LYS A 29 10.32 0.13 11.76
CA LYS A 29 10.71 -1.08 11.03
C LYS A 29 9.52 -1.72 10.29
N PHE A 30 8.32 -1.70 10.88
CA PHE A 30 7.10 -2.15 10.19
C PHE A 30 6.78 -1.24 9.00
N ALA A 31 6.91 0.07 9.18
CA ALA A 31 6.74 1.04 8.10
C ALA A 31 7.74 0.81 6.95
N LEU A 32 9.01 0.49 7.26
CA LEU A 32 9.99 0.18 6.23
C LEU A 32 9.65 -1.10 5.48
N LEU A 33 9.32 -2.18 6.20
CA LEU A 33 8.94 -3.44 5.55
C LEU A 33 7.74 -3.25 4.61
N HIS A 34 6.73 -2.50 5.07
CA HIS A 34 5.56 -2.15 4.27
C HIS A 34 5.92 -1.28 3.05
N ALA A 35 6.75 -0.25 3.23
CA ALA A 35 7.21 0.62 2.14
C ALA A 35 7.99 -0.14 1.07
N LEU A 36 8.82 -1.12 1.44
CA LEU A 36 9.53 -1.97 0.48
C LEU A 36 8.57 -2.85 -0.34
N ALA A 37 7.52 -3.37 0.30
CA ALA A 37 6.49 -4.15 -0.37
C ALA A 37 5.70 -3.27 -1.37
N ASP A 38 5.23 -2.10 -0.94
CA ASP A 38 4.55 -1.10 -1.80
C ASP A 38 5.40 -0.75 -3.03
N ILE A 39 6.65 -0.32 -2.83
CA ILE A 39 7.52 0.11 -3.94
C ILE A 39 7.78 -1.04 -4.93
N SER A 40 7.84 -2.28 -4.44
CA SER A 40 8.06 -3.46 -5.29
C SER A 40 6.90 -3.75 -6.25
N ILE A 41 5.66 -3.37 -5.88
CA ILE A 41 4.48 -3.54 -6.74
C ILE A 41 4.18 -2.30 -7.60
N GLU A 42 4.66 -1.12 -7.16
CA GLU A 42 4.45 0.16 -7.83
C GLU A 42 5.39 0.42 -9.01
N LYS A 43 6.48 -0.33 -9.10
CA LYS A 43 7.42 -0.25 -10.22
C LYS A 43 7.12 -1.30 -11.28
N HIS A 44 7.31 -0.91 -12.53
CA HIS A 44 7.39 -1.86 -13.63
C HIS A 44 8.64 -2.73 -13.44
N HIS A 45 8.44 -4.05 -13.48
CA HIS A 45 9.50 -5.02 -13.28
C HIS A 45 9.43 -6.01 -14.45
N ALA A 46 10.25 -5.78 -15.47
CA ALA A 46 10.23 -6.57 -16.70
C ALA A 46 11.04 -7.87 -16.59
N ASP A 47 12.04 -7.89 -15.71
CA ASP A 47 12.88 -9.06 -15.44
C ASP A 47 12.81 -9.41 -13.93
N PRO A 48 12.21 -10.55 -13.57
CA PRO A 48 12.09 -11.02 -12.19
C PRO A 48 13.42 -11.19 -11.43
N GLN A 49 14.55 -11.33 -12.11
CA GLN A 49 15.87 -11.40 -11.48
C GLN A 49 16.56 -10.04 -11.38
N ALA A 50 16.00 -8.99 -12.00
CA ALA A 50 16.57 -7.66 -11.93
C ALA A 50 16.53 -7.13 -10.48
N GLN A 51 17.69 -6.63 -10.05
CA GLN A 51 17.81 -5.87 -8.83
C GLN A 51 16.94 -4.61 -8.90
N LEU A 52 16.24 -4.30 -7.80
CA LEU A 52 15.39 -3.12 -7.73
C LEU A 52 16.09 -2.02 -6.93
N GLN A 53 16.48 -0.95 -7.62
CA GLN A 53 16.99 0.25 -6.95
C GLN A 53 15.82 1.08 -6.39
N ILE A 54 15.91 1.42 -5.11
CA ILE A 54 14.93 2.24 -4.38
C ILE A 54 15.64 3.48 -3.86
N LYS A 55 15.27 4.65 -4.38
CA LYS A 55 15.80 5.93 -3.91
C LYS A 55 15.26 6.22 -2.52
N PHE A 56 16.05 6.86 -1.67
CA PHE A 56 15.61 7.23 -0.34
C PHE A 56 14.41 8.17 -0.35
N ASP A 57 14.31 9.02 -1.37
CA ASP A 57 13.16 9.90 -1.60
C ASP A 57 11.85 9.11 -1.74
N GLU A 58 11.89 7.91 -2.34
CA GLU A 58 10.71 7.03 -2.46
C GLU A 58 10.32 6.45 -1.10
N LEU A 59 11.30 6.04 -0.29
CA LEU A 59 11.06 5.59 1.08
C LEU A 59 10.49 6.70 1.96
N VAL A 60 11.00 7.93 1.81
CA VAL A 60 10.51 9.10 2.55
C VAL A 60 9.04 9.36 2.22
N ASP A 61 8.70 9.40 0.93
CA ASP A 61 7.33 9.64 0.50
C ASP A 61 6.39 8.54 1.04
N LYS A 62 6.82 7.27 1.03
CA LYS A 62 6.08 6.16 1.61
C LYS A 62 5.88 6.27 3.12
N PHE A 63 6.91 6.64 3.87
CA PHE A 63 6.80 6.84 5.31
C PHE A 63 5.80 7.95 5.63
N ILE A 64 5.86 9.07 4.91
CA ILE A 64 4.93 10.19 5.11
C ILE A 64 3.49 9.73 4.86
N THR A 65 3.24 8.95 3.80
CA THR A 65 1.92 8.39 3.51
C THR A 65 1.44 7.45 4.62
N LEU A 66 2.28 6.49 5.05
CA LEU A 66 1.89 5.49 6.05
C LEU A 66 1.58 6.10 7.43
N TYR A 67 2.28 7.17 7.81
CA TYR A 67 2.09 7.84 9.08
C TYR A 67 1.08 9.01 9.02
N TRP A 68 0.56 9.38 7.83
CA TRP A 68 -0.29 10.56 7.68
C TRP A 68 -1.55 10.52 8.54
N HIS A 69 -2.28 9.40 8.53
CA HIS A 69 -3.48 9.23 9.37
C HIS A 69 -3.12 9.08 10.84
N GLN A 70 -2.01 8.39 11.14
CA GLN A 70 -1.55 8.12 12.49
C GLN A 70 -1.07 9.38 13.23
N ALA A 71 -0.80 10.46 12.50
CA ALA A 71 -0.48 11.77 13.04
C ALA A 71 -1.71 12.62 13.40
N SER A 72 -2.91 12.05 13.32
CA SER A 72 -4.15 12.66 13.84
C SER A 72 -4.46 12.13 15.25
N PRO A 73 -5.20 12.87 16.09
CA PRO A 73 -5.71 12.34 17.37
C PRO A 73 -6.66 11.15 17.19
N PHE A 74 -6.57 10.17 18.09
CA PHE A 74 -7.36 8.92 18.01
C PHE A 74 -8.81 9.09 18.49
N GLY A 75 -9.04 9.90 19.54
CA GLY A 75 -10.26 9.85 20.35
C GLY A 75 -11.34 10.93 20.11
N ALA A 76 -11.05 12.03 19.40
CA ALA A 76 -12.06 13.07 19.11
C ALA A 76 -11.58 14.07 18.04
N THR A 77 -12.54 14.78 17.43
CA THR A 77 -12.33 16.03 16.69
C THR A 77 -11.76 17.10 17.62
N GLY A 78 -10.46 17.37 17.52
CA GLY A 78 -9.78 18.42 18.27
C GLY A 78 -8.25 18.27 18.18
N ASN A 79 -7.52 19.36 18.38
CA ASN A 79 -6.06 19.46 18.17
C ASN A 79 -5.24 19.10 19.43
N ASN A 80 -5.64 18.08 20.22
CA ASN A 80 -4.92 17.73 21.45
C ASN A 80 -3.83 16.68 21.21
N THR A 81 -2.58 17.03 21.50
CA THR A 81 -1.41 16.14 21.41
C THR A 81 -1.47 14.94 22.36
N GLU A 82 -2.21 15.04 23.47
CA GLU A 82 -2.36 13.95 24.46
C GLU A 82 -3.22 12.79 23.95
N GLN A 83 -3.90 12.98 22.82
CA GLN A 83 -4.72 11.96 22.17
C GLN A 83 -4.01 11.31 20.97
N LEU A 84 -2.74 11.63 20.73
CA LEU A 84 -1.91 10.96 19.73
C LEU A 84 -1.43 9.61 20.26
N LEU A 85 -1.59 8.57 19.45
CA LEU A 85 -1.02 7.28 19.76
C LEU A 85 0.51 7.36 19.67
N LEU A 86 1.20 6.96 20.74
CA LEU A 86 2.64 6.80 20.74
C LEU A 86 3.05 5.68 19.80
N GLN A 87 4.10 5.91 19.02
CA GLN A 87 4.63 4.97 18.03
C GLN A 87 5.93 4.29 18.47
N ASN A 88 6.31 4.45 19.74
CA ASN A 88 7.48 3.82 20.33
C ASN A 88 7.25 3.54 21.82
N THR A 89 8.09 2.70 22.41
CA THR A 89 7.97 2.29 23.83
C THR A 89 8.43 3.33 24.83
N ASP A 90 9.20 4.31 24.41
CA ASP A 90 9.63 5.40 25.28
C ASP A 90 8.48 6.40 25.43
N SER A 91 7.70 6.24 26.50
CA SER A 91 6.55 7.09 26.79
C SER A 91 6.91 8.56 27.03
N SER A 92 8.20 8.90 27.20
CA SER A 92 8.66 10.28 27.36
C SER A 92 8.80 11.02 26.04
N LYS A 93 8.84 10.31 24.89
CA LYS A 93 9.14 10.92 23.60
C LYS A 93 8.31 10.31 22.47
N GLN A 94 7.46 11.12 21.85
CA GLN A 94 6.76 10.73 20.63
C GLN A 94 7.76 10.53 19.46
N ALA A 95 7.40 9.64 18.54
CA ALA A 95 8.14 9.39 17.31
C ALA A 95 8.22 10.67 16.46
N LYS A 96 9.41 11.02 15.98
CA LYS A 96 9.68 12.32 15.35
C LYS A 96 8.77 12.60 14.14
N ILE A 97 8.47 11.57 13.34
CA ILE A 97 7.57 11.71 12.19
C ILE A 97 6.15 12.11 12.62
N ILE A 98 5.62 11.54 13.71
CA ILE A 98 4.27 11.85 14.20
C ILE A 98 4.21 13.31 14.62
N THR A 99 5.16 13.77 15.44
CA THR A 99 5.23 15.17 15.85
C THR A 99 5.30 16.09 14.64
N THR A 100 6.19 15.79 13.70
CA THR A 100 6.42 16.62 12.51
C THR A 100 5.18 16.70 11.60
N LEU A 101 4.44 15.60 11.41
CA LEU A 101 3.22 15.57 10.61
C LEU A 101 2.02 16.16 11.35
N HIS A 102 1.94 15.98 12.66
CA HIS A 102 0.91 16.58 13.49
C HIS A 102 1.04 18.11 13.49
N ASP A 103 2.26 18.64 13.62
CA ASP A 103 2.52 20.09 13.53
C ASP A 103 2.05 20.66 12.17
N ALA A 104 2.24 19.90 11.08
CA ALA A 104 1.72 20.29 9.78
C ALA A 104 0.18 20.36 9.76
N LYS A 105 -0.49 19.37 10.35
CA LYS A 105 -1.96 19.35 10.49
C LYS A 105 -2.49 20.51 11.33
N LEU A 106 -1.79 20.88 12.42
CA LEU A 106 -2.12 22.07 13.23
C LEU A 106 -2.06 23.37 12.42
N ASN A 107 -1.24 23.42 11.36
CA ASN A 107 -1.16 24.53 10.42
C ASN A 107 -2.17 24.40 9.26
N ASN A 108 -3.31 23.74 9.49
CA ASN A 108 -4.41 23.54 8.53
C ASN A 108 -4.04 22.75 7.26
N ILE A 109 -3.00 21.92 7.31
CA ILE A 109 -2.65 20.99 6.22
C ILE A 109 -3.41 19.69 6.42
N ASN A 110 -4.46 19.48 5.64
CA ASN A 110 -5.40 18.37 5.81
C ASN A 110 -5.20 17.22 4.81
N SER A 111 -4.37 17.41 3.78
CA SER A 111 -4.00 16.35 2.83
C SER A 111 -2.50 16.29 2.55
N ILE A 112 -2.02 15.14 2.09
CA ILE A 112 -0.63 14.97 1.63
C ILE A 112 -0.35 15.89 0.42
N SER A 113 -1.34 16.15 -0.43
CA SER A 113 -1.16 17.08 -1.55
C SER A 113 -0.89 18.51 -1.06
N GLN A 114 -1.67 19.00 -0.11
CA GLN A 114 -1.41 20.30 0.54
C GLN A 114 -0.04 20.30 1.22
N LEU A 115 0.33 19.20 1.87
CA LEU A 115 1.64 19.06 2.52
C LEU A 115 2.78 19.22 1.51
N LYS A 116 2.70 18.56 0.35
CA LYS A 116 3.71 18.64 -0.73
C LYS A 116 3.88 20.07 -1.27
N LYS A 117 2.81 20.88 -1.26
CA LYS A 117 2.80 22.29 -1.71
C LYS A 117 3.19 23.28 -0.60
N SER A 118 3.28 22.83 0.65
CA SER A 118 3.57 23.69 1.79
C SER A 118 5.06 24.06 1.90
N GLN A 119 5.35 25.19 2.56
CA GLN A 119 6.72 25.60 2.86
C GLN A 119 7.46 24.59 3.77
N GLY A 120 6.72 23.86 4.62
CA GLY A 120 7.28 22.86 5.52
C GLY A 120 7.77 21.58 4.83
N TRP A 121 7.34 21.31 3.59
CA TRP A 121 7.57 20.04 2.89
C TRP A 121 9.03 19.58 2.91
N LYS A 122 9.96 20.47 2.54
CA LYS A 122 11.40 20.15 2.48
C LYS A 122 11.95 19.72 3.84
N ASN A 123 11.53 20.40 4.91
CA ASN A 123 11.98 20.10 6.27
C ASN A 123 11.43 18.76 6.76
N ILE A 124 10.15 18.48 6.47
CA ILE A 124 9.49 17.22 6.83
C ILE A 124 10.16 16.05 6.12
N ARG A 125 10.44 16.18 4.81
CA ARG A 125 11.18 15.15 4.06
C ARG A 125 12.58 14.92 4.63
N SER A 126 13.33 15.98 4.89
CA SER A 126 14.69 15.89 5.44
C SER A 126 14.72 15.22 6.82
N SER A 127 13.80 15.62 7.70
CA SER A 127 13.61 15.01 9.04
C SER A 127 13.23 13.52 8.94
N THR A 128 12.35 13.18 8.00
CA THR A 128 11.93 11.79 7.75
C THR A 128 13.10 10.96 7.20
N LEU A 129 13.85 11.49 6.24
CA LEU A 129 15.04 10.84 5.68
C LEU A 129 16.07 10.55 6.76
N LYS A 130 16.35 11.54 7.62
CA LYS A 130 17.24 11.39 8.77
C LYS A 130 16.78 10.24 9.67
N THR A 131 15.48 10.23 10.02
CA THR A 131 14.86 9.18 10.83
C THR A 131 15.05 7.79 10.20
N ILE A 132 14.81 7.65 8.89
CA ILE A 132 14.98 6.39 8.16
C ILE A 132 16.43 5.91 8.22
N LYS A 133 17.39 6.81 7.93
CA LYS A 133 18.83 6.49 7.87
C LYS A 133 19.47 6.23 9.23
N GLU A 134 18.96 6.83 10.31
CA GLU A 134 19.49 6.61 11.67
C GLU A 134 18.85 5.40 12.35
N GLY A 135 17.71 4.93 11.84
CA GLY A 135 16.93 3.86 12.45
C GLY A 135 16.68 2.69 11.50
N PRO A 136 15.44 2.58 10.97
CA PRO A 136 14.93 1.35 10.39
C PRO A 136 15.75 0.86 9.19
N LEU A 137 16.37 1.74 8.39
CA LEU A 137 17.06 1.33 7.16
C LEU A 137 18.17 0.31 7.41
N TRP A 138 18.85 0.39 8.55
CA TRP A 138 19.91 -0.57 8.90
C TRP A 138 19.46 -1.54 9.97
N LEU A 139 18.62 -1.07 10.91
CA LEU A 139 18.18 -1.89 12.04
C LEU A 139 17.13 -2.94 11.66
N LEU A 140 16.44 -2.79 10.52
CA LEU A 140 15.45 -3.77 10.06
C LEU A 140 16.06 -5.16 9.86
N GLN A 141 17.29 -5.22 9.34
CA GLN A 141 17.98 -6.47 8.99
C GLN A 141 19.05 -6.86 10.03
N LYS A 142 18.99 -6.26 11.22
CA LYS A 142 19.88 -6.59 12.35
C LYS A 142 19.16 -7.52 13.32
N LEU A 143 19.46 -8.81 13.25
CA LEU A 143 18.84 -9.86 14.07
C LEU A 143 19.83 -10.31 15.14
N ASN A 144 19.43 -10.31 16.41
CA ASN A 144 20.29 -10.70 17.53
C ASN A 144 21.69 -10.06 17.51
N GLY A 145 21.76 -8.78 17.10
CA GLY A 145 23.00 -8.02 17.02
C GLY A 145 23.83 -8.23 15.74
N LYS A 146 23.47 -9.19 14.87
CA LYS A 146 24.16 -9.49 13.62
C LYS A 146 23.46 -8.86 12.42
N GLU A 147 24.24 -8.35 11.46
CA GLU A 147 23.71 -7.83 10.20
C GLU A 147 23.49 -8.97 9.20
N GLU A 148 22.24 -9.21 8.80
CA GLU A 148 21.90 -10.30 7.87
C GLU A 148 21.95 -9.84 6.40
N CYS A 149 21.63 -8.56 6.11
CA CYS A 149 21.64 -7.95 4.76
C CYS A 149 20.89 -8.76 3.67
N PHE A 150 19.87 -9.54 4.04
CA PHE A 150 19.15 -10.45 3.15
C PHE A 150 18.33 -9.74 2.07
N LEU A 151 17.62 -8.65 2.43
CA LEU A 151 16.80 -7.85 1.51
C LEU A 151 17.67 -6.94 0.65
N TYR A 152 18.68 -6.31 1.25
CA TYR A 152 19.63 -5.40 0.58
C TYR A 152 20.91 -5.23 1.41
N PRO A 153 22.05 -4.92 0.78
CA PRO A 153 23.31 -4.67 1.49
C PRO A 153 23.32 -3.32 2.20
N HIS A 154 24.04 -3.24 3.33
CA HIS A 154 24.24 -2.00 4.09
C HIS A 154 25.34 -1.11 3.51
N ILE A 155 25.10 -0.56 2.32
CA ILE A 155 26.05 0.35 1.66
C ILE A 155 25.78 1.80 2.09
N LYS A 156 26.75 2.42 2.74
CA LYS A 156 26.68 3.81 3.20
C LYS A 156 27.16 4.79 2.11
N GLY A 157 26.76 6.05 2.24
CA GLY A 157 27.19 7.13 1.32
C GLY A 157 26.37 7.27 0.04
N GLN A 158 25.40 6.38 -0.19
CA GLN A 158 24.49 6.43 -1.33
C GLN A 158 23.16 7.14 -0.97
N SER A 159 22.39 7.51 -1.99
CA SER A 159 21.03 8.09 -1.88
C SER A 159 19.92 7.07 -2.17
N TYR A 160 20.27 5.79 -2.19
CA TYR A 160 19.39 4.68 -2.52
C TYR A 160 19.87 3.39 -1.83
N ILE A 161 18.99 2.39 -1.81
CA ILE A 161 19.35 0.97 -1.64
C ILE A 161 19.05 0.21 -2.92
N THR A 162 19.66 -0.95 -3.08
CA THR A 162 19.35 -1.89 -4.14
C THR A 162 18.91 -3.20 -3.51
N LEU A 163 17.68 -3.64 -3.79
CA LEU A 163 17.22 -4.96 -3.36
C LEU A 163 18.07 -6.04 -4.02
N ASN A 164 18.44 -7.06 -3.24
CA ASN A 164 19.12 -8.24 -3.78
C ASN A 164 18.27 -8.90 -4.87
N ALA A 165 18.92 -9.59 -5.82
CA ALA A 165 18.24 -10.21 -6.95
C ALA A 165 17.09 -11.13 -6.48
N GLY A 166 15.94 -11.06 -7.15
CA GLY A 166 14.74 -11.84 -6.81
C GLY A 166 13.94 -11.36 -5.59
N ILE A 167 14.47 -10.50 -4.72
CA ILE A 167 13.75 -10.00 -3.54
C ILE A 167 12.53 -9.16 -3.93
N ALA A 168 12.65 -8.31 -4.95
CA ALA A 168 11.51 -7.53 -5.47
C ALA A 168 10.37 -8.45 -5.96
N SER A 169 10.70 -9.53 -6.67
CA SER A 169 9.71 -10.52 -7.11
C SER A 169 9.10 -11.29 -5.95
N CYS A 170 9.86 -11.58 -4.89
CA CYS A 170 9.33 -12.18 -3.67
C CYS A 170 8.34 -11.25 -2.96
N PHE A 171 8.67 -9.96 -2.82
CA PHE A 171 7.72 -8.95 -2.32
C PHE A 171 6.46 -8.91 -3.17
N ARG A 172 6.57 -8.90 -4.51
CA ARG A 172 5.40 -8.95 -5.41
C ARG A 172 4.58 -10.22 -5.21
N ARG A 173 5.22 -11.39 -5.11
CA ARG A 173 4.53 -12.69 -4.94
C ARG A 173 3.76 -12.76 -3.62
N PHE A 174 4.36 -12.27 -2.55
CA PHE A 174 3.87 -12.41 -1.18
C PHE A 174 3.40 -11.09 -0.58
N TYR A 175 3.10 -10.09 -1.40
CA TYR A 175 2.75 -8.74 -0.95
C TYR A 175 1.63 -8.76 0.10
N ASP A 176 0.53 -9.45 -0.21
CA ASP A 176 -0.65 -9.51 0.68
C ASP A 176 -0.26 -10.09 2.06
N LEU A 177 0.60 -11.11 2.10
CA LEU A 177 1.11 -11.72 3.33
C LEU A 177 2.07 -10.79 4.09
N VAL A 178 3.05 -10.20 3.41
CA VAL A 178 4.04 -9.31 4.02
C VAL A 178 3.37 -8.07 4.61
N VAL A 179 2.45 -7.45 3.86
CA VAL A 179 1.68 -6.28 4.31
C VAL A 179 0.79 -6.64 5.49
N TYR A 180 0.11 -7.79 5.44
CA TYR A 180 -0.68 -8.29 6.58
C TYR A 180 0.18 -8.46 7.83
N LEU A 181 1.33 -9.13 7.73
CA LEU A 181 2.22 -9.35 8.87
C LEU A 181 2.77 -8.03 9.41
N ALA A 182 3.19 -7.10 8.55
CA ALA A 182 3.69 -5.80 8.94
C ALA A 182 2.61 -4.96 9.66
N LYS A 183 1.38 -4.89 9.11
CA LYS A 183 0.27 -4.14 9.71
C LYS A 183 -0.18 -4.74 11.04
N ASN A 184 -0.26 -6.07 11.16
CA ASN A 184 -0.65 -6.71 12.41
C ASN A 184 0.41 -6.58 13.50
N ALA A 185 1.68 -6.78 13.18
CA ALA A 185 2.76 -6.57 14.15
C ALA A 185 2.83 -5.11 14.60
N TRP A 186 2.58 -4.16 13.69
CA TRP A 186 2.45 -2.75 14.02
C TRP A 186 1.25 -2.49 14.95
N LEU A 187 0.07 -3.02 14.62
CA LEU A 187 -1.13 -2.90 15.46
C LEU A 187 -0.88 -3.43 16.89
N GLN A 188 -0.31 -4.63 17.00
CA GLN A 188 0.06 -5.24 18.28
C GLN A 188 1.06 -4.37 19.05
N LYS A 189 2.04 -3.79 18.36
CA LYS A 189 2.99 -2.88 18.99
C LYS A 189 2.29 -1.65 19.59
N ILE A 190 1.38 -1.04 18.85
CA ILE A 190 0.60 0.12 19.32
C ILE A 190 -0.24 -0.24 20.55
N GLN A 191 -0.88 -1.41 20.53
CA GLN A 191 -1.66 -1.93 21.65
C GLN A 191 -0.81 -2.30 22.87
N SER A 192 0.46 -2.67 22.68
CA SER A 192 1.37 -3.02 23.80
C SER A 192 1.87 -1.80 24.59
N ILE A 193 1.78 -0.59 24.03
CA ILE A 193 2.28 0.62 24.67
C ILE A 193 1.27 1.05 25.74
N LYS A 194 1.71 1.06 27.01
CA LYS A 194 0.85 1.36 28.17
C LYS A 194 0.09 2.68 28.06
N HIS A 195 0.71 3.73 27.54
CA HIS A 195 0.04 5.00 27.31
C HIS A 195 -1.14 4.87 26.33
N ASN A 196 -0.93 4.16 25.22
CA ASN A 196 -1.96 3.97 24.20
C ASN A 196 -3.14 3.15 24.73
N GLN A 197 -2.90 2.19 25.64
CA GLN A 197 -3.98 1.41 26.26
C GLN A 197 -5.00 2.27 27.01
N ALA A 198 -4.58 3.41 27.56
CA ALA A 198 -5.51 4.35 28.20
C ALA A 198 -6.38 5.11 27.19
N LEU A 199 -5.93 5.25 25.94
CA LEU A 199 -6.66 5.89 24.84
C LEU A 199 -7.51 4.90 24.03
N ILE A 200 -7.06 3.64 23.94
CA ILE A 200 -7.69 2.59 23.17
C ILE A 200 -8.81 1.96 24.02
N GLY A 201 -10.06 2.38 23.75
CA GLY A 201 -11.23 1.79 24.39
C GLY A 201 -11.55 0.36 23.92
N PRO A 202 -12.42 -0.39 24.63
CA PRO A 202 -12.75 -1.79 24.35
C PRO A 202 -13.45 -2.05 23.00
N GLN A 203 -13.96 -1.00 22.33
CA GLN A 203 -14.55 -1.07 20.99
C GLN A 203 -13.69 -0.35 19.94
N SER A 204 -12.36 -0.34 20.12
CA SER A 204 -11.46 0.50 19.31
C SER A 204 -11.55 0.21 17.81
N GLN A 205 -11.84 1.24 17.02
CA GLN A 205 -11.68 1.25 15.55
C GLN A 205 -10.19 1.44 15.16
N LEU A 206 -9.26 0.84 15.93
CA LEU A 206 -7.84 1.12 15.82
C LEU A 206 -7.26 0.72 14.46
N HIS A 207 -7.68 -0.43 13.93
CA HIS A 207 -7.23 -0.86 12.61
C HIS A 207 -7.69 0.13 11.51
N GLU A 208 -8.97 0.52 11.53
CA GLU A 208 -9.54 1.52 10.62
C GLU A 208 -8.80 2.86 10.73
N PHE A 209 -8.48 3.30 11.94
CA PHE A 209 -7.74 4.54 12.17
C PHE A 209 -6.30 4.50 11.62
N LEU A 210 -5.58 3.39 11.83
CA LEU A 210 -4.18 3.28 11.41
C LEU A 210 -4.03 3.01 9.90
N PHE A 211 -4.94 2.23 9.32
CA PHE A 211 -4.76 1.65 7.98
C PHE A 211 -6.01 1.69 7.09
N GLY A 212 -7.11 2.32 7.53
CA GLY A 212 -8.36 2.42 6.78
C GLY A 212 -8.39 3.54 5.75
N VAL A 213 -9.55 3.69 5.11
CA VAL A 213 -9.80 4.68 4.03
C VAL A 213 -10.52 5.89 4.59
N ASP A 214 -10.08 7.10 4.24
CA ASP A 214 -10.92 8.29 4.41
C ASP A 214 -11.97 8.36 3.29
N ARG A 215 -13.12 7.70 3.51
CA ARG A 215 -14.23 7.70 2.54
C ARG A 215 -14.76 9.10 2.24
N ASN A 216 -14.61 10.06 3.15
CA ASN A 216 -15.04 11.44 2.89
C ASN A 216 -14.15 12.09 1.83
N ALA A 217 -12.86 11.75 1.78
CA ALA A 217 -11.97 12.23 0.73
C ALA A 217 -12.46 11.80 -0.66
N LEU A 218 -12.89 10.54 -0.83
CA LEU A 218 -13.37 9.99 -2.12
C LEU A 218 -14.55 10.77 -2.73
N THR A 219 -15.34 11.46 -1.92
CA THR A 219 -16.45 12.30 -2.41
C THR A 219 -15.99 13.39 -3.37
N LYS A 220 -14.73 13.85 -3.26
CA LYS A 220 -14.13 14.85 -4.15
C LYS A 220 -13.97 14.36 -5.59
N ALA A 221 -13.80 13.05 -5.80
CA ALA A 221 -13.65 12.47 -7.14
C ALA A 221 -14.99 12.22 -7.85
N LYS A 222 -16.10 12.22 -7.11
CA LYS A 222 -17.44 11.90 -7.65
C LYS A 222 -17.90 12.77 -8.81
N PRO A 223 -17.91 14.12 -8.73
CA PRO A 223 -18.42 14.94 -9.83
C PRO A 223 -17.61 14.70 -11.12
N ILE A 224 -16.28 14.64 -11.00
CA ILE A 224 -15.35 14.43 -12.12
C ILE A 224 -15.62 13.08 -12.80
N LEU A 225 -15.70 11.99 -12.02
CA LEU A 225 -15.93 10.65 -12.57
C LEU A 225 -17.33 10.48 -13.17
N VAL A 226 -18.36 11.10 -12.58
CA VAL A 226 -19.72 11.05 -13.13
C VAL A 226 -19.79 11.75 -14.48
N GLU A 227 -19.11 12.89 -14.63
CA GLU A 227 -19.00 13.62 -15.90
C GLU A 227 -18.24 12.80 -16.95
N LEU A 228 -17.04 12.33 -16.63
CA LEU A 228 -16.21 11.52 -17.54
C LEU A 228 -16.92 10.25 -18.02
N GLN A 229 -17.74 9.65 -17.16
CA GLN A 229 -18.51 8.45 -17.47
C GLN A 229 -19.88 8.75 -18.08
N SER A 230 -20.19 10.00 -18.43
CA SER A 230 -21.49 10.41 -19.00
C SER A 230 -22.68 9.90 -18.19
N ASN A 231 -22.60 10.03 -16.86
CA ASN A 231 -23.56 9.52 -15.88
C ASN A 231 -23.93 8.03 -16.05
N THR A 232 -22.98 7.23 -16.54
CA THR A 232 -23.12 5.79 -16.75
C THR A 232 -22.27 5.02 -15.73
N CYS A 233 -22.84 3.96 -15.16
CA CYS A 233 -22.16 3.13 -14.18
C CYS A 233 -20.95 2.45 -14.81
N PHE A 234 -19.77 2.60 -14.20
CA PHE A 234 -18.52 2.08 -14.74
C PHE A 234 -18.60 0.58 -15.05
N TYR A 235 -19.22 -0.23 -14.19
CA TYR A 235 -19.28 -1.68 -14.37
C TYR A 235 -20.37 -2.13 -15.36
N CYS A 236 -21.64 -1.82 -15.06
CA CYS A 236 -22.77 -2.37 -15.81
C CYS A 236 -23.17 -1.56 -17.06
N GLN A 237 -22.55 -0.40 -17.27
CA GLN A 237 -22.77 0.47 -18.44
C GLN A 237 -24.23 0.96 -18.58
N LYS A 238 -24.99 0.98 -17.48
CA LYS A 238 -26.34 1.57 -17.43
C LYS A 238 -26.32 2.94 -16.74
N LEU A 239 -27.25 3.81 -17.13
CA LEU A 239 -27.47 5.12 -16.52
C LEU A 239 -27.56 5.04 -14.98
N MET A 240 -26.89 5.96 -14.31
CA MET A 240 -26.91 6.12 -12.87
C MET A 240 -28.10 7.01 -12.46
N LYS A 241 -29.23 6.36 -12.13
CA LYS A 241 -30.46 7.02 -11.66
C LYS A 241 -30.62 7.01 -10.13
N ASN A 242 -29.85 6.18 -9.44
CA ASN A 242 -29.91 5.93 -7.99
C ASN A 242 -28.60 6.38 -7.32
N ALA A 243 -28.41 6.02 -6.03
CA ALA A 243 -27.18 6.29 -5.29
C ALA A 243 -25.91 5.87 -6.07
N ILE A 244 -25.05 6.87 -6.30
CA ILE A 244 -23.74 6.75 -6.95
C ILE A 244 -22.66 6.76 -5.88
N GLU A 245 -21.78 5.77 -5.94
CA GLU A 245 -20.61 5.64 -5.08
C GLU A 245 -19.34 5.72 -5.92
N VAL A 246 -18.31 6.32 -5.34
CA VAL A 246 -16.93 6.27 -5.87
C VAL A 246 -16.15 5.28 -5.03
N ASP A 247 -15.44 4.39 -5.71
CA ASP A 247 -14.60 3.38 -5.06
C ASP A 247 -13.38 3.07 -5.93
N HIS A 248 -12.43 2.34 -5.35
CA HIS A 248 -11.21 1.92 -6.04
C HIS A 248 -11.49 0.77 -7.02
N PHE A 249 -10.96 0.88 -8.23
CA PHE A 249 -11.00 -0.17 -9.24
C PHE A 249 -10.17 -1.38 -8.78
N ILE A 250 -8.87 -1.18 -8.52
CA ILE A 250 -8.08 -2.13 -7.72
C ILE A 250 -8.48 -1.97 -6.25
N PRO A 251 -9.05 -2.99 -5.59
CA PRO A 251 -9.59 -2.87 -4.23
C PRO A 251 -8.57 -2.33 -3.23
N PHE A 252 -9.02 -1.46 -2.32
CA PHE A 252 -8.17 -0.92 -1.25
C PHE A 252 -7.58 -2.00 -0.34
N SER A 253 -8.32 -3.10 -0.12
CA SER A 253 -7.84 -4.28 0.60
C SER A 253 -6.61 -4.94 -0.04
N ARG A 254 -6.42 -4.78 -1.35
CA ARG A 254 -5.24 -5.25 -2.09
C ARG A 254 -4.14 -4.20 -2.17
N TYR A 255 -4.48 -2.92 -2.20
CA TYR A 255 -3.50 -1.84 -2.25
C TYR A 255 -4.05 -0.60 -1.55
N ALA A 256 -3.59 -0.39 -0.31
CA ALA A 256 -4.14 0.58 0.63
C ALA A 256 -3.56 2.00 0.43
N ASN A 257 -3.51 2.47 -0.82
CA ASN A 257 -3.09 3.83 -1.16
C ASN A 257 -4.10 4.46 -2.13
N ASP A 258 -4.47 5.70 -1.84
CA ASP A 258 -5.40 6.48 -2.66
C ASP A 258 -4.68 7.07 -3.88
N LEU A 259 -4.79 6.37 -5.02
CA LEU A 259 -4.37 6.87 -6.33
C LEU A 259 -5.58 7.42 -7.08
N GLY A 260 -5.54 8.70 -7.45
CA GLY A 260 -6.66 9.37 -8.13
C GLY A 260 -7.12 8.65 -9.41
N HIS A 261 -6.17 8.09 -10.17
CA HIS A 261 -6.44 7.31 -11.37
C HIS A 261 -7.10 5.95 -11.12
N ASN A 262 -7.05 5.43 -9.89
CA ASN A 262 -7.62 4.14 -9.53
C ASN A 262 -9.11 4.22 -9.14
N PHE A 263 -9.75 5.40 -9.21
CA PHE A 263 -11.16 5.54 -8.82
C PHE A 263 -12.13 5.35 -9.99
N VAL A 264 -13.33 4.83 -9.69
CA VAL A 264 -14.45 4.74 -10.64
C VAL A 264 -15.76 5.11 -9.95
N ALA A 265 -16.70 5.70 -10.70
CA ALA A 265 -18.06 5.94 -10.21
C ALA A 265 -19.00 4.81 -10.66
N ALA A 266 -19.82 4.29 -9.77
CA ALA A 266 -20.74 3.22 -10.12
C ALA A 266 -21.99 3.19 -9.25
N HIS A 267 -22.97 2.39 -9.66
CA HIS A 267 -24.12 2.07 -8.81
C HIS A 267 -23.62 1.42 -7.51
N SER A 268 -24.20 1.82 -6.38
CA SER A 268 -23.95 1.19 -5.09
C SER A 268 -24.11 -0.34 -5.12
N THR A 269 -25.08 -0.87 -5.88
CA THR A 269 -25.27 -2.33 -6.03
C THR A 269 -24.15 -3.03 -6.80
N CYS A 270 -23.54 -2.36 -7.79
CA CYS A 270 -22.40 -2.91 -8.52
C CYS A 270 -21.14 -2.86 -7.66
N ASN A 271 -20.88 -1.71 -7.00
CA ASN A 271 -19.73 -1.54 -6.11
C ASN A 271 -19.75 -2.54 -4.97
N ASN A 272 -20.85 -2.64 -4.23
CA ASN A 272 -20.99 -3.60 -3.13
C ASN A 272 -20.91 -5.05 -3.60
N SER A 273 -21.36 -5.35 -4.84
CA SER A 273 -21.21 -6.70 -5.38
C SER A 273 -19.78 -7.02 -5.82
N LYS A 274 -19.00 -6.04 -6.26
CA LYS A 274 -17.59 -6.19 -6.58
C LYS A 274 -16.76 -6.30 -5.30
N SER A 275 -17.04 -5.47 -4.30
CA SER A 275 -16.36 -5.48 -2.99
C SER A 275 -14.82 -5.59 -3.17
N ASP A 276 -14.20 -6.53 -2.47
CA ASP A 276 -12.76 -6.79 -2.49
C ASP A 276 -12.27 -7.65 -3.67
N PHE A 277 -13.16 -8.00 -4.60
CA PHE A 277 -12.77 -8.77 -5.78
C PHE A 277 -12.10 -7.88 -6.83
N LEU A 278 -11.11 -8.44 -7.52
CA LEU A 278 -10.63 -7.89 -8.78
C LEU A 278 -11.72 -8.05 -9.83
N ALA A 279 -11.92 -7.01 -10.65
CA ALA A 279 -12.87 -7.07 -11.74
C ALA A 279 -12.35 -7.93 -12.91
N ALA A 280 -13.24 -8.39 -13.76
CA ALA A 280 -12.94 -9.13 -14.98
C ALA A 280 -12.09 -8.30 -15.95
N GLN A 281 -11.41 -8.99 -16.88
CA GLN A 281 -10.47 -8.36 -17.82
C GLN A 281 -11.15 -7.26 -18.66
N LEU A 282 -12.41 -7.50 -19.08
CA LEU A 282 -13.31 -6.51 -19.68
C LEU A 282 -13.36 -5.17 -18.92
N HIS A 283 -13.51 -5.23 -17.59
CA HIS A 283 -13.61 -4.01 -16.77
C HIS A 283 -12.26 -3.33 -16.61
N ARG A 284 -11.18 -4.12 -16.57
CA ARG A 284 -9.83 -3.60 -16.51
C ARG A 284 -9.44 -2.85 -17.77
N GLU A 285 -9.71 -3.42 -18.94
CA GLU A 285 -9.43 -2.77 -20.23
C GLU A 285 -10.18 -1.45 -20.33
N ARG A 286 -11.46 -1.44 -19.94
CA ARG A 286 -12.25 -0.21 -19.84
C ARG A 286 -11.64 0.80 -18.88
N TRP A 287 -11.18 0.37 -17.71
CA TRP A 287 -10.58 1.26 -16.70
C TRP A 287 -9.26 1.84 -17.20
N GLN A 288 -8.41 1.02 -17.82
CA GLN A 288 -7.15 1.45 -18.40
C GLN A 288 -7.40 2.48 -19.51
N GLU A 289 -8.31 2.19 -20.44
CA GLU A 289 -8.65 3.11 -21.52
C GLU A 289 -9.23 4.42 -20.99
N GLN A 290 -10.24 4.36 -20.10
CA GLN A 290 -10.88 5.55 -19.56
C GLN A 290 -9.93 6.39 -18.70
N ASN A 291 -9.28 5.79 -17.71
CA ASN A 291 -8.57 6.53 -16.67
C ASN A 291 -7.09 6.73 -16.97
N LEU A 292 -6.42 5.78 -17.62
CA LEU A 292 -4.96 5.83 -17.82
C LEU A 292 -4.55 6.30 -19.21
N VAL A 293 -5.42 6.16 -20.20
CA VAL A 293 -5.16 6.58 -21.58
C VAL A 293 -5.92 7.86 -21.91
N THR A 294 -7.25 7.78 -22.06
CA THR A 294 -8.07 8.88 -22.55
C THR A 294 -8.11 10.07 -21.58
N ASN A 295 -8.32 9.84 -20.27
CA ASN A 295 -8.53 10.92 -19.30
C ASN A 295 -7.39 11.11 -18.28
N SER A 296 -6.22 10.51 -18.50
CA SER A 296 -5.13 10.49 -17.50
C SER A 296 -4.68 11.88 -17.05
N GLN A 297 -4.45 12.79 -17.99
CA GLN A 297 -4.03 14.16 -17.66
C GLN A 297 -5.16 14.96 -17.01
N HIS A 298 -6.40 14.78 -17.47
CA HIS A 298 -7.55 15.47 -16.90
C HIS A 298 -7.80 15.04 -15.44
N LEU A 299 -7.78 13.73 -15.16
CA LEU A 299 -7.84 13.21 -13.80
C LEU A 299 -6.72 13.75 -12.93
N THR A 300 -5.49 13.84 -13.45
CA THR A 300 -4.37 14.44 -12.72
C THR A 300 -4.64 15.90 -12.36
N ASN A 301 -5.11 16.69 -13.31
CA ASN A 301 -5.38 18.11 -13.10
C ASN A 301 -6.47 18.32 -12.04
N GLU A 302 -7.58 17.58 -12.13
CA GLU A 302 -8.75 17.76 -11.26
C GLU A 302 -8.57 17.13 -9.87
N LEU A 303 -7.81 16.04 -9.75
CA LEU A 303 -7.71 15.27 -8.50
C LEU A 303 -6.41 15.53 -7.72
N SER A 304 -5.38 16.13 -8.32
CA SER A 304 -4.07 16.28 -7.67
C SER A 304 -4.08 17.12 -6.41
N ASP A 305 -5.07 18.00 -6.19
CA ASP A 305 -5.25 18.76 -4.96
C ASP A 305 -5.71 17.91 -3.76
N PHE A 306 -6.31 16.76 -4.04
CA PHE A 306 -6.91 15.88 -3.04
C PHE A 306 -6.16 14.56 -2.91
N PHE A 307 -5.66 14.02 -4.03
CA PHE A 307 -5.09 12.68 -4.12
C PHE A 307 -3.74 12.67 -4.81
N ASN A 308 -2.95 11.64 -4.53
CA ASN A 308 -1.78 11.38 -5.35
C ASN A 308 -2.24 10.85 -6.72
N CYS A 309 -1.85 11.52 -7.80
CA CYS A 309 -2.19 11.12 -9.16
C CYS A 309 -0.92 10.62 -9.85
N ASP A 310 -0.93 9.36 -10.27
CA ASP A 310 0.23 8.65 -10.82
C ASP A 310 -0.30 7.48 -11.67
N SER A 311 -0.43 7.73 -12.97
CA SER A 311 -1.01 6.77 -13.92
C SER A 311 -0.11 5.55 -14.08
N ASP A 312 1.20 5.74 -14.12
CA ASP A 312 2.18 4.67 -14.29
C ASP A 312 2.18 3.75 -13.07
N LYS A 313 2.13 4.32 -11.87
CA LYS A 313 1.97 3.55 -10.64
C LYS A 313 0.65 2.78 -10.61
N SER A 314 -0.45 3.42 -11.01
CA SER A 314 -1.76 2.76 -11.08
C SER A 314 -1.74 1.58 -12.06
N LEU A 315 -1.07 1.74 -13.20
CA LEU A 315 -0.84 0.67 -14.17
C LEU A 315 0.02 -0.46 -13.59
N ALA A 316 1.13 -0.14 -12.93
CA ALA A 316 2.04 -1.11 -12.32
C ALA A 316 1.34 -1.95 -11.24
N VAL A 317 0.56 -1.31 -10.36
CA VAL A 317 -0.24 -2.00 -9.33
C VAL A 317 -1.32 -2.88 -9.98
N SER A 318 -2.02 -2.39 -11.01
CA SER A 318 -3.00 -3.19 -11.76
C SER A 318 -2.33 -4.41 -12.41
N ASN A 319 -1.17 -4.23 -13.05
CA ASN A 319 -0.39 -5.32 -13.65
C ASN A 319 -0.01 -6.37 -12.61
N TRP A 320 0.53 -5.94 -11.47
CA TRP A 320 0.87 -6.83 -10.36
C TRP A 320 -0.35 -7.62 -9.86
N ALA A 321 -1.46 -6.94 -9.56
CA ALA A 321 -2.63 -7.57 -8.96
C ALA A 321 -3.23 -8.66 -9.86
N TYR A 322 -3.32 -8.41 -11.17
CA TYR A 322 -3.84 -9.38 -12.13
C TYR A 322 -2.84 -10.51 -12.42
N GLN A 323 -1.54 -10.23 -12.39
CA GLN A 323 -0.52 -11.28 -12.49
C GLN A 323 -0.59 -12.25 -11.31
N VAL A 324 -0.70 -11.75 -10.08
CA VAL A 324 -0.88 -12.59 -8.89
C VAL A 324 -2.19 -13.38 -8.96
N ALA A 325 -3.28 -12.75 -9.43
CA ALA A 325 -4.56 -13.42 -9.61
C ALA A 325 -4.47 -14.58 -10.62
N GLN A 326 -3.78 -14.37 -11.75
CA GLN A 326 -3.58 -15.39 -12.78
C GLN A 326 -2.80 -16.58 -12.23
N VAL A 327 -1.64 -16.32 -11.59
CA VAL A 327 -0.80 -17.39 -11.01
C VAL A 327 -1.58 -18.19 -9.97
N ASN A 328 -2.41 -17.53 -9.16
CA ASN A 328 -3.19 -18.20 -8.11
C ASN A 328 -4.51 -18.78 -8.63
N SER A 329 -4.79 -18.75 -9.94
CA SER A 329 -6.07 -19.17 -10.52
C SER A 329 -7.28 -18.54 -9.81
N ALA A 330 -7.15 -17.27 -9.43
CA ALA A 330 -8.18 -16.55 -8.70
C ALA A 330 -9.41 -16.27 -9.60
N LYS A 331 -10.57 -16.06 -8.96
CA LYS A 331 -11.80 -15.66 -9.65
C LYS A 331 -11.87 -14.14 -9.80
N LEU A 332 -12.20 -13.68 -11.01
CA LEU A 332 -12.40 -12.27 -11.33
C LEU A 332 -13.90 -11.96 -11.42
N TRP A 333 -14.33 -10.87 -10.81
CA TRP A 333 -15.72 -10.47 -10.75
C TRP A 333 -16.17 -9.83 -12.07
N VAL A 334 -17.23 -10.38 -12.68
CA VAL A 334 -17.80 -9.83 -13.92
C VAL A 334 -19.08 -9.04 -13.62
N LYS A 335 -19.95 -9.58 -12.76
CA LYS A 335 -21.19 -8.94 -12.30
C LYS A 335 -21.71 -9.69 -11.08
N LYS A 336 -22.78 -9.19 -10.47
CA LYS A 336 -23.43 -9.85 -9.33
C LYS A 336 -23.71 -11.33 -9.61
N GLY A 337 -23.11 -12.20 -8.80
CA GLY A 337 -23.26 -13.65 -8.86
C GLY A 337 -22.48 -14.35 -9.97
N TYR A 338 -21.62 -13.65 -10.74
CA TYR A 338 -20.89 -14.23 -11.86
C TYR A 338 -19.42 -13.84 -11.86
N PHE A 339 -18.56 -14.84 -11.98
CA PHE A 339 -17.11 -14.74 -11.97
C PHE A 339 -16.51 -15.55 -13.11
N GLU A 340 -15.35 -15.14 -13.59
CA GLU A 340 -14.51 -15.87 -14.55
C GLU A 340 -13.16 -16.24 -13.90
N GLU A 341 -12.44 -17.21 -14.47
CA GLU A 341 -11.11 -17.57 -13.98
C GLU A 341 -10.05 -16.62 -14.54
N ALA A 342 -9.08 -16.22 -13.71
CA ALA A 342 -7.95 -15.42 -14.19
C ALA A 342 -7.03 -16.22 -15.12
N ALA A 343 -6.99 -17.55 -15.00
CA ALA A 343 -6.10 -18.44 -15.76
C ALA A 343 -6.38 -18.46 -17.27
N SER A 344 -7.58 -18.11 -17.72
CA SER A 344 -7.94 -18.07 -19.14
C SER A 344 -7.34 -16.91 -19.94
N PHE A 345 -6.64 -15.98 -19.28
CA PHE A 345 -6.07 -14.80 -19.93
C PHE A 345 -4.55 -14.92 -20.08
N LYS A 346 -4.03 -14.80 -21.31
CA LYS A 346 -2.58 -14.68 -21.55
C LYS A 346 -2.14 -13.24 -21.36
N TYR A 347 -1.57 -12.92 -20.20
CA TYR A 347 -0.92 -11.64 -19.97
C TYR A 347 0.35 -11.52 -20.85
N LYS A 348 0.45 -10.46 -21.68
CA LYS A 348 1.56 -10.24 -22.62
C LYS A 348 2.81 -9.61 -21.98
N GLN A 349 3.18 -10.02 -20.77
CA GLN A 349 4.51 -9.72 -20.21
C GLN A 349 5.19 -11.01 -19.80
N PRO A 350 6.51 -11.14 -20.00
CA PRO A 350 7.24 -12.35 -19.62
C PRO A 350 7.20 -12.53 -18.09
N SER A 351 6.37 -13.46 -17.62
CA SER A 351 6.23 -13.85 -16.22
C SER A 351 7.27 -14.92 -15.83
N THR A 352 8.55 -14.72 -16.13
CA THR A 352 9.57 -15.72 -15.79
C THR A 352 9.98 -15.61 -14.31
N GLY A 353 9.07 -15.99 -13.39
CA GLY A 353 9.40 -16.10 -11.96
C GLY A 353 8.21 -16.10 -11.00
N LEU A 354 7.04 -15.63 -11.43
CA LEU A 354 5.82 -15.69 -10.62
C LEU A 354 5.02 -16.98 -10.84
N ASP A 355 5.19 -17.66 -11.97
CA ASP A 355 4.39 -18.83 -12.39
C ASP A 355 4.79 -20.17 -11.74
N LEU A 356 5.76 -20.16 -10.82
CA LEU A 356 6.23 -21.38 -10.14
C LEU A 356 5.26 -21.75 -9.00
N VAL A 357 4.09 -22.25 -9.37
CA VAL A 357 3.19 -22.98 -8.47
C VAL A 357 3.54 -24.47 -8.58
N ALA A 358 3.30 -25.24 -7.51
CA ALA A 358 3.33 -26.71 -7.61
C ALA A 358 2.45 -27.14 -8.79
N GLU A 359 3.05 -27.77 -9.81
CA GLU A 359 2.37 -28.20 -11.03
C GLU A 359 1.26 -29.23 -10.76
N GLU A 360 1.20 -29.78 -9.54
CA GLU A 360 0.15 -30.67 -9.08
C GLU A 360 -0.43 -30.22 -7.74
N LYS A 361 -1.74 -30.43 -7.54
CA LYS A 361 -2.36 -30.32 -6.22
C LYS A 361 -1.58 -31.21 -5.24
N PRO A 362 -1.08 -30.68 -4.10
CA PRO A 362 -0.48 -31.55 -3.10
C PRO A 362 -1.52 -32.60 -2.69
N ARG A 363 -1.21 -33.87 -2.96
CA ARG A 363 -1.93 -34.98 -2.36
C ARG A 363 -1.49 -35.02 -0.91
N TYR A 364 -2.35 -34.51 -0.04
CA TYR A 364 -2.24 -34.83 1.38
C TYR A 364 -2.81 -36.23 1.54
N ASP A 365 -1.94 -37.20 1.80
CA ASP A 365 -2.39 -38.49 2.31
C ASP A 365 -3.03 -38.21 3.68
N VAL A 366 -4.35 -38.37 3.77
CA VAL A 366 -5.14 -38.23 5.00
C VAL A 366 -5.06 -39.52 5.79
#